data_AF-A0A6M3IFL0-F1
#
_entry.id   AF-A0A6M3IFL0-F1
#
_cell.length_a   1.000
_cell.length_b   1.000
_cell.length_c   1.000
_cell.angle_alpha   90.00
_cell.angle_beta   90.00
_cell.angle_gamma   90.00
#
_symmetry.space_group_name_H-M   'P 1'
#
loop_
_entity.id
_entity.type
_entity.pdbx_description
1 polymer ?
#
loop_
_entity_poly.entity_id
_entity_poly.type
_entity_poly.pdbx_seq_one_letter_code
_entity_poly.pdbx_strand_id
1 'polypeptide(L)' 'MTEAIKSLYRNAGITPPKGKGIHTKRAHEAVVGYLKKGLSKDEAWKRVMGGLGKHAIKPGHRRTV' A
#
# COMPACT_ATOMS: atom_id res chain seq x y z
N MET A 1 3.98 10.50 0.43
CA MET A 1 3.23 9.64 1.38
C MET A 1 2.68 10.54 2.47
N THR A 2 1.40 10.44 2.84
CA THR A 2 0.81 11.31 3.87
C THR A 2 1.07 10.78 5.28
N GLU A 3 1.00 11.66 6.30
CA GLU A 3 1.16 11.28 7.71
C GLU A 3 0.14 10.21 8.15
N ALA A 4 -1.08 10.28 7.62
CA ALA A 4 -2.12 9.27 7.88
C ALA A 4 -1.69 7.84 7.47
N ILE A 5 -1.00 7.71 6.33
CA ILE A 5 -0.50 6.40 5.89
C ILE A 5 0.65 5.95 6.79
N LYS A 6 1.58 6.84 7.14
CA LYS A 6 2.68 6.51 8.06
C LYS A 6 2.16 6.03 9.42
N SER A 7 1.14 6.72 9.96
CA SER A 7 0.48 6.32 11.21
C SER A 7 -0.15 4.94 11.08
N LEU A 8 -0.75 4.58 9.94
CA LEU A 8 -1.33 3.26 9.70
C LEU A 8 -0.31 2.12 9.83
N TYR A 9 0.89 2.31 9.28
CA TYR A 9 1.99 1.35 9.44
C TYR A 9 2.52 1.30 10.87
N ARG A 10 2.74 2.48 11.50
CA ARG A 10 3.22 2.56 12.89
C ARG A 10 2.25 1.91 13.88
N ASN A 11 0.95 2.13 13.72
CA ASN A 11 -0.11 1.50 14.54
C ASN A 11 -0.17 -0.03 14.33
N ALA A 12 0.32 -0.51 13.19
CA ALA A 12 0.47 -1.93 12.93
C ALA A 12 1.81 -2.51 13.41
N GLY A 13 2.68 -1.69 14.01
CA GLY A 13 4.03 -2.11 14.43
C GLY A 13 4.99 -2.32 13.26
N ILE A 14 4.66 -1.81 12.06
CA ILE A 14 5.42 -2.04 10.83
C ILE A 14 6.15 -0.76 10.42
N THR A 15 7.39 -0.90 9.96
CA THR A 15 8.14 0.23 9.41
C THR A 15 7.49 0.71 8.10
N PRO A 16 7.04 1.98 8.02
CA PRO A 16 6.44 2.51 6.80
C PRO A 16 7.45 2.50 5.64
N PRO A 17 7.04 2.12 4.42
CA PRO A 17 7.92 2.15 3.26
C PRO A 17 8.32 3.59 2.89
N LYS A 18 9.60 3.81 2.60
CA LYS A 18 10.10 5.06 2.01
C LYS A 18 9.78 5.05 0.51
N GLY A 19 8.65 5.63 0.11
CA GLY A 19 8.23 5.66 -1.29
C GLY A 19 7.52 6.96 -1.70
N LYS A 20 7.47 7.22 -3.01
CA LYS A 20 6.90 8.44 -3.61
C LYS A 20 5.42 8.69 -3.28
N GLY A 21 4.71 7.71 -2.71
CA GLY A 21 3.30 7.87 -2.31
C GLY A 21 2.33 7.88 -3.49
N ILE A 22 2.66 7.07 -4.50
CA ILE A 22 1.85 6.82 -5.71
C ILE A 22 0.59 6.02 -5.40
N HIS A 23 0.61 5.23 -4.33
CA HIS A 23 -0.48 4.35 -3.94
C HIS A 23 -1.53 5.09 -3.09
N THR A 24 -2.78 4.63 -3.17
CA THR A 24 -3.90 5.16 -2.40
C THR A 24 -3.86 4.67 -0.96
N LYS A 25 -4.56 5.35 -0.04
CA LYS A 25 -4.69 4.91 1.36
C LYS A 25 -5.23 3.48 1.45
N ARG A 26 -6.22 3.16 0.61
CA ARG A 26 -6.85 1.84 0.52
C ARG A 26 -5.86 0.72 0.15
N ALA A 27 -4.91 1.02 -0.75
CA ALA A 27 -3.84 0.07 -1.06
C ALA A 27 -2.96 -0.21 0.17
N HIS A 28 -2.57 0.83 0.90
CA HIS A 28 -1.77 0.69 2.11
C HIS A 28 -2.50 -0.06 3.24
N GLU A 29 -3.81 0.18 3.43
CA GLU A 29 -4.63 -0.59 4.37
C GLU A 29 -4.62 -2.09 4.04
N ALA A 30 -4.82 -2.44 2.77
CA ALA A 30 -4.78 -3.82 2.33
C ALA A 30 -3.39 -4.45 2.52
N VAL A 31 -2.31 -3.72 2.19
CA VAL A 31 -0.93 -4.18 2.41
C VAL A 31 -0.67 -4.45 3.89
N VAL A 32 -1.04 -3.53 4.77
CA VAL A 32 -0.89 -3.72 6.22
C VAL A 32 -1.69 -4.93 6.71
N GLY A 33 -2.90 -5.15 6.18
CA GLY A 33 -3.69 -6.34 6.47
C GLY A 33 -2.99 -7.65 6.08
N TYR A 34 -2.36 -7.70 4.91
CA TYR A 34 -1.58 -8.87 4.48
C TYR A 34 -0.29 -9.06 5.29
N LEU A 35 0.42 -7.98 5.62
CA LEU A 35 1.61 -8.04 6.47
C LEU A 35 1.26 -8.57 7.87
N LYS A 36 0.13 -8.16 8.45
CA LYS A 36 -0.36 -8.72 9.72
C LYS A 36 -0.70 -10.20 9.65
N LYS A 37 -1.06 -10.71 8.47
CA LYS A 37 -1.28 -12.15 8.23
C LYS A 37 0.02 -12.93 8.03
N GLY A 38 1.18 -12.29 8.15
CA GLY A 38 2.48 -12.94 7.98
C GLY A 38 2.97 -13.03 6.54
N LEU A 39 2.32 -12.34 5.59
CA LEU A 39 2.86 -12.28 4.22
C LEU A 39 4.13 -11.44 4.18
N SER A 40 5.02 -11.79 3.26
CA SER A 40 6.12 -10.93 2.88
C SER A 40 5.60 -9.63 2.24
N LYS A 41 6.40 -8.57 2.33
CA LYS A 41 6.04 -7.26 1.76
C LYS A 41 5.79 -7.33 0.26
N ASP A 42 6.62 -8.05 -0.48
CA ASP A 42 6.46 -8.22 -1.93
C ASP A 42 5.18 -8.97 -2.29
N GLU A 43 4.85 -10.04 -1.56
CA GLU A 43 3.62 -10.80 -1.80
C GLU A 43 2.37 -10.00 -1.44
N ALA A 44 2.42 -9.24 -0.34
CA ALA A 44 1.35 -8.33 0.06
C ALA A 44 1.08 -7.29 -1.04
N TRP A 45 2.13 -6.64 -1.55
CA TRP A 45 1.98 -5.69 -2.66
C TRP A 45 1.49 -6.38 -3.94
N LYS A 46 1.98 -7.57 -4.27
CA LYS A 46 1.53 -8.32 -5.45
C LYS A 46 0.03 -8.65 -5.38
N ARG A 47 -0.47 -9.11 -4.23
CA ARG A 47 -1.91 -9.37 -4.01
C ARG A 47 -2.74 -8.10 -4.07
N VAL A 48 -2.25 -7.01 -3.47
CA VAL A 48 -2.95 -5.71 -3.49
C VAL A 48 -3.02 -5.14 -4.90
N MET A 49 -1.93 -5.20 -5.67
CA MET A 49 -1.91 -4.74 -7.05
C MET A 49 -2.75 -5.66 -7.96
N GLY A 50 -2.75 -6.97 -7.72
CA GLY A 50 -3.62 -7.91 -8.45
C GLY A 50 -5.11 -7.69 -8.16
N GLY A 51 -5.49 -7.40 -6.92
CA GLY A 51 -6.88 -7.21 -6.52
C GLY A 51 -7.44 -5.81 -6.81
N LEU A 52 -6.67 -4.75 -6.56
CA LEU A 52 -7.11 -3.37 -6.80
C LEU A 52 -6.73 -2.83 -8.19
N GLY A 53 -5.71 -3.40 -8.84
CA GLY A 53 -5.21 -2.94 -10.13
C GLY A 53 -4.95 -1.42 -10.15
N LYS A 54 -5.54 -0.74 -11.14
CA LYS A 54 -5.46 0.72 -11.30
C LYS A 54 -6.01 1.52 -10.11
N HIS A 55 -6.86 0.95 -9.26
CA HIS A 55 -7.40 1.63 -8.07
C HIS A 55 -6.41 1.68 -6.90
N ALA A 56 -5.37 0.83 -6.93
CA ALA A 56 -4.27 0.93 -5.98
C ALA A 56 -3.41 2.18 -6.20
N ILE A 57 -3.42 2.72 -7.43
CA ILE A 57 -2.62 3.87 -7.85
C ILE A 57 -3.51 5.12 -7.88
N LYS A 58 -2.96 6.24 -7.38
CA LYS A 58 -3.61 7.55 -7.46
C LYS A 58 -3.85 7.94 -8.93
N PRO A 59 -4.99 8.56 -9.27
CA PRO A 59 -5.33 8.93 -10.63
C PRO A 59 -4.20 9.63 -11.40
N GLY A 60 -3.57 10.65 -10.82
CA GLY A 60 -2.46 11.39 -11.46
C GLY A 60 -1.14 10.62 -11.61
N HIS A 61 -1.05 9.39 -11.12
CA HIS A 61 0.09 8.49 -11.32
C HIS A 61 -0.27 7.23 -12.12
N ARG A 62 -1.55 7.08 -12.53
CA ARG A 62 -1.94 6.01 -13.44
C ARG A 62 -1.31 6.33 -14.79
N ARG A 63 -0.44 5.46 -15.29
CA ARG A 63 -0.03 5.53 -16.70
C ARG A 63 -1.25 5.10 -17.51
N THR A 64 -1.79 6.01 -18.31
CA THR A 64 -2.59 5.66 -19.47
C THR A 64 -1.68 4.87 -20.39
N VAL A 65 -1.87 3.56 -20.40
CA VAL A 65 -1.44 2.71 -21.51
C VAL A 65 -2.56 2.68 -22.53
#